data_AF-A0A432SIV4-F1
#
_entry.id   AF-A0A432SIV4-F1
#
_cell.length_a   1.000
_cell.length_b   1.000
_cell.length_c   1.000
_cell.angle_alpha   90.00
_cell.angle_beta   90.00
_cell.angle_gamma   90.00
#
_symmetry.space_group_name_H-M   'P 1'
#
loop_
_entity.id
_entity.type
_entity.pdbx_description
1 polymer ?
#
loop_
_entity_poly.entity_id
_entity_poly.type
_entity_poly.pdbx_seq_one_letter_code
_entity_poly.pdbx_strand_id
1 'polypeptide(L)'
;MMEEVLRRIKVTKVQKLHYLDLKGLELQEIPKELLEVSWIGALSLSENNISDISLLSEMTNLHKLALTGNKIEDISVLEGLAKLRFIFLSKNLITDISSLKSQERLKKLVIHSNKLAFLPDLSHFPLMVYLDVCDNPLECLNFEDMQKMLPLLKIYKC
;
A
#
# COMPACT_ATOMS: atom_id res chain seq x y z
N MET A 1 3.69 4.12 23.92
CA MET A 1 3.70 3.97 22.44
C MET A 1 3.90 2.52 22.05
N MET A 2 5.10 1.93 22.27
CA MET A 2 5.36 0.52 21.96
C MET A 2 4.48 -0.47 22.74
N GLU A 3 4.16 -0.18 24.00
CA GLU A 3 3.24 -1.03 24.78
C GLU A 3 1.86 -1.19 24.14
N GLU A 4 1.33 -0.13 23.53
CA GLU A 4 0.03 -0.18 22.84
C GLU A 4 0.12 -1.03 21.57
N VAL A 5 1.22 -0.93 20.83
CA VAL A 5 1.51 -1.77 19.66
C VAL A 5 1.51 -3.25 20.06
N LEU A 6 2.29 -3.60 21.08
CA LEU A 6 2.38 -4.97 21.58
C LEU A 6 1.04 -5.47 22.13
N ARG A 7 0.27 -4.60 22.79
CA ARG A 7 -1.10 -4.91 23.24
C ARG A 7 -2.00 -5.25 22.06
N ARG A 8 -2.00 -4.45 20.99
CA ARG A 8 -2.83 -4.70 19.79
C ARG A 8 -2.42 -5.96 19.04
N ILE A 9 -1.11 -6.23 18.90
CA ILE A 9 -0.60 -7.49 18.34
C ILE A 9 -1.05 -8.68 19.17
N LYS A 10 -0.89 -8.61 20.51
CA LYS A 10 -1.33 -9.67 21.42
C LYS A 10 -2.83 -9.94 21.32
N VAL A 11 -3.66 -8.89 21.26
CA VAL A 11 -5.11 -9.03 21.08
C VAL A 11 -5.43 -9.72 19.75
N THR A 12 -4.80 -9.28 18.67
CA THR A 12 -4.93 -9.88 17.32
C THR A 12 -4.58 -11.37 17.35
N LYS A 13 -3.47 -11.72 18.01
CA LYS A 13 -2.99 -13.10 18.20
C LYS A 13 -3.99 -13.95 18.97
N VAL A 14 -4.40 -13.51 20.16
CA VAL A 14 -5.27 -14.27 21.06
C VAL A 14 -6.67 -14.45 20.47
N GLN A 15 -7.21 -13.41 19.83
CA GLN A 15 -8.56 -13.44 19.26
C GLN A 15 -8.58 -13.94 17.82
N LYS A 16 -7.43 -14.29 17.22
CA LYS A 16 -7.28 -14.73 15.82
C LYS A 16 -7.96 -13.77 14.83
N LEU A 17 -7.79 -12.47 15.07
CA LEU A 17 -8.32 -11.45 14.18
C LEU A 17 -7.62 -11.55 12.82
N HIS A 18 -8.35 -11.16 11.77
CA HIS A 18 -7.84 -11.10 10.40
C HIS A 18 -7.37 -9.69 10.01
N TYR A 19 -7.54 -8.72 10.91
CA TYR A 19 -7.10 -7.35 10.73
C TYR A 19 -6.32 -6.85 11.95
N LEU A 20 -5.39 -5.94 11.71
CA LEU A 20 -4.66 -5.21 12.75
C LEU A 20 -4.52 -3.74 12.35
N ASP A 21 -4.86 -2.86 13.28
CA ASP A 21 -4.71 -1.41 13.14
C ASP A 21 -3.64 -0.88 14.09
N LEU A 22 -2.53 -0.41 13.52
CA LEU A 22 -1.41 0.25 14.19
C LEU A 22 -1.27 1.72 13.72
N LYS A 23 -2.37 2.33 13.28
CA LYS A 23 -2.41 3.72 12.83
C LYS A 23 -2.06 4.70 13.95
N GLY A 24 -1.30 5.74 13.63
CA GLY A 24 -1.14 6.89 14.52
C GLY A 24 -0.34 6.58 15.79
N LEU A 25 0.58 5.62 15.73
CA LEU A 25 1.38 5.17 16.87
C LEU A 25 2.82 5.69 16.80
N GLU A 26 3.08 6.71 15.97
CA GLU A 26 4.37 7.39 15.81
C GLU A 26 5.55 6.44 15.50
N LEU A 27 5.26 5.26 14.93
CA LEU A 27 6.26 4.23 14.66
C LEU A 27 7.31 4.73 13.66
N GLN A 28 8.59 4.53 13.97
CA GLN A 28 9.68 4.79 13.02
C GLN A 28 10.03 3.54 12.20
N GLU A 29 9.72 2.36 12.73
CA GLU A 29 9.96 1.05 12.12
C GLU A 29 8.78 0.11 12.40
N ILE A 30 8.63 -0.91 11.56
CA ILE A 30 7.66 -1.96 11.79
C ILE A 30 8.22 -2.92 12.87
N PRO A 31 7.52 -3.12 14.00
CA PRO A 31 7.97 -4.01 15.06
C PRO A 31 8.03 -5.46 14.57
N LYS A 32 9.12 -6.18 14.87
CA LYS A 32 9.29 -7.60 14.51
C LYS A 32 8.18 -8.50 15.09
N GLU A 33 7.55 -8.10 16.18
CA GLU A 33 6.45 -8.80 16.83
C GLU A 33 5.22 -8.89 15.90
N LEU A 34 5.13 -8.05 14.85
CA LEU A 34 4.12 -8.18 13.82
C LEU A 34 4.16 -9.55 13.13
N LEU A 35 5.33 -10.19 13.05
CA LEU A 35 5.50 -11.53 12.48
C LEU A 35 4.71 -12.60 13.23
N GLU A 36 4.38 -12.37 14.51
CA GLU A 36 3.57 -13.29 15.30
C GLU A 36 2.11 -13.36 14.85
N VAL A 37 1.68 -12.45 13.96
CA VAL A 37 0.32 -12.39 13.39
C VAL A 37 0.32 -12.40 11.87
N SER A 38 1.29 -13.08 11.23
CA SER A 38 1.47 -13.14 9.78
C SER A 38 0.31 -13.76 8.96
N TRP A 39 -0.71 -14.30 9.63
CA TRP A 39 -1.93 -14.77 8.98
C TRP A 39 -2.93 -13.65 8.66
N ILE A 40 -2.75 -12.43 9.18
CA ILE A 40 -3.73 -11.35 8.96
C ILE A 40 -3.87 -11.03 7.46
N GLY A 41 -5.11 -10.69 7.07
CA GLY A 41 -5.44 -10.27 5.72
C GLY A 41 -5.46 -8.75 5.54
N ALA A 42 -5.57 -7.99 6.63
CA ALA A 42 -5.63 -6.53 6.59
C ALA A 42 -4.73 -5.87 7.64
N LEU A 43 -3.90 -4.91 7.20
CA LEU A 43 -3.01 -4.16 8.07
C LEU A 43 -3.13 -2.66 7.81
N SER A 44 -3.26 -1.87 8.87
CA SER A 44 -3.02 -0.43 8.83
C SER A 44 -1.80 -0.05 9.66
N LEU A 45 -0.88 0.65 9.02
CA LEU A 45 0.31 1.30 9.59
C LEU A 45 0.29 2.80 9.22
N SER A 46 -0.88 3.35 8.92
CA SER A 46 -1.02 4.74 8.46
C SER A 46 -0.68 5.75 9.55
N GLU A 47 -0.33 6.97 9.18
CA GLU A 47 -0.02 8.08 10.11
C GLU A 47 1.07 7.69 11.11
N ASN A 48 2.14 7.09 10.62
CA ASN A 48 3.36 6.81 11.38
C ASN A 48 4.54 7.54 10.72
N ASN A 49 5.77 7.26 11.16
CA ASN A 49 7.00 7.81 10.63
C ASN A 49 7.86 6.74 9.93
N ILE A 50 7.24 5.69 9.40
CA ILE A 50 7.92 4.52 8.84
C ILE A 50 8.53 4.88 7.47
N SER A 51 9.79 4.52 7.26
CA SER A 51 10.44 4.59 5.94
C SER A 51 10.78 3.21 5.39
N ASP A 52 11.16 2.27 6.27
CA ASP A 52 11.48 0.89 5.90
C ASP A 52 10.28 -0.03 6.16
N ILE A 53 9.82 -0.67 5.08
CA ILE A 53 8.71 -1.63 5.10
C ILE A 53 9.15 -3.06 4.74
N SER A 54 10.46 -3.35 4.73
CA SER A 54 11.05 -4.65 4.38
C SER A 54 10.44 -5.82 5.15
N LEU A 55 10.08 -5.63 6.43
CA LEU A 55 9.43 -6.66 7.26
C LEU A 55 8.09 -7.15 6.67
N LEU A 56 7.45 -6.37 5.78
CA LEU A 56 6.21 -6.78 5.13
C LEU A 56 6.41 -7.95 4.15
N SER A 57 7.65 -8.30 3.75
CA SER A 57 7.92 -9.47 2.89
C SER A 57 7.30 -10.76 3.43
N GLU A 58 7.25 -10.89 4.76
CA GLU A 58 6.74 -12.07 5.45
C GLU A 58 5.21 -12.07 5.60
N MET A 59 4.55 -10.95 5.32
CA MET A 59 3.09 -10.75 5.48
C MET A 59 2.31 -11.20 4.23
N THR A 60 2.64 -12.36 3.67
CA THR A 60 2.14 -12.87 2.36
C THR A 60 0.63 -13.11 2.28
N ASN A 61 -0.10 -13.03 3.40
CA ASN A 61 -1.56 -13.18 3.44
C ASN A 61 -2.34 -11.87 3.25
N LEU A 62 -1.65 -10.72 3.22
CA LEU A 62 -2.29 -9.43 3.10
C LEU A 62 -3.06 -9.29 1.77
N HIS A 63 -4.34 -8.93 1.90
CA HIS A 63 -5.18 -8.49 0.79
C HIS A 63 -5.52 -7.00 0.88
N LYS A 64 -5.33 -6.36 2.05
CA LYS A 64 -5.51 -4.93 2.26
C LYS A 64 -4.34 -4.36 3.08
N LEU A 65 -3.70 -3.31 2.57
CA LEU A 65 -2.58 -2.66 3.22
C LEU A 65 -2.76 -1.14 3.17
N ALA A 66 -2.68 -0.50 4.34
CA ALA A 66 -2.78 0.95 4.47
C ALA A 66 -1.53 1.53 5.14
N LEU A 67 -0.75 2.29 4.38
CA LEU A 67 0.53 2.91 4.74
C LEU A 67 0.50 4.43 4.54
N THR A 68 -0.70 5.02 4.46
CA THR A 68 -0.89 6.45 4.21
C THR A 68 -0.22 7.32 5.27
N GLY A 69 0.46 8.40 4.89
CA GLY A 69 1.08 9.32 5.84
C GLY A 69 2.25 8.69 6.57
N ASN A 70 3.28 8.30 5.80
CA ASN A 70 4.56 7.76 6.27
C ASN A 70 5.70 8.45 5.48
N LYS A 71 6.91 7.90 5.55
CA LYS A 71 8.11 8.41 4.86
C LYS A 71 8.68 7.38 3.89
N ILE A 72 7.81 6.60 3.25
CA ILE A 72 8.19 5.47 2.40
C ILE A 72 8.61 6.00 1.03
N GLU A 73 9.75 5.53 0.54
CA GLU A 73 10.26 5.80 -0.81
C GLU A 73 10.27 4.53 -1.65
N ASP A 74 10.77 3.43 -1.07
CA ASP A 74 10.85 2.13 -1.73
C ASP A 74 9.68 1.21 -1.33
N ILE A 75 8.99 0.70 -2.34
CA ILE A 75 7.89 -0.27 -2.21
C ILE A 75 8.18 -1.59 -2.95
N SER A 76 9.44 -1.86 -3.27
CA SER A 76 9.90 -3.10 -3.92
C SER A 76 9.42 -4.36 -3.19
N VAL A 77 9.40 -4.33 -1.85
CA VAL A 77 8.93 -5.44 -1.00
C VAL A 77 7.49 -5.88 -1.30
N LEU A 78 6.65 -5.00 -1.86
CA LEU A 78 5.26 -5.33 -2.18
C LEU A 78 5.14 -6.31 -3.36
N GLU A 79 6.20 -6.48 -4.17
CA GLU A 79 6.23 -7.42 -5.30
C GLU A 79 5.91 -8.87 -4.86
N GLY A 80 6.35 -9.26 -3.66
CA GLY A 80 6.10 -10.58 -3.08
C GLY A 80 4.69 -10.77 -2.49
N LEU A 81 3.90 -9.70 -2.35
CA LEU A 81 2.57 -9.72 -1.72
C LEU A 81 1.45 -9.89 -2.74
N ALA A 82 1.50 -10.98 -3.50
CA ALA A 82 0.62 -11.28 -4.64
C ALA A 82 -0.90 -11.34 -4.30
N LYS A 83 -1.29 -11.37 -3.03
CA LYS A 83 -2.69 -11.37 -2.59
C LYS A 83 -3.29 -9.98 -2.42
N LEU A 84 -2.49 -8.91 -2.55
CA LEU A 84 -2.95 -7.53 -2.38
C LEU A 84 -4.08 -7.17 -3.37
N ARG A 85 -5.13 -6.56 -2.83
CA ARG A 85 -6.30 -6.09 -3.58
C ARG A 85 -6.58 -4.61 -3.37
N PHE A 86 -6.20 -4.09 -2.21
CA PHE A 86 -6.43 -2.71 -1.80
C PHE A 86 -5.15 -2.16 -1.16
N ILE A 87 -4.56 -1.16 -1.79
CA ILE A 87 -3.32 -0.53 -1.33
C ILE A 87 -3.57 0.97 -1.17
N PHE A 88 -3.23 1.49 0.01
CA PHE A 88 -3.30 2.93 0.32
C PHE A 88 -1.91 3.41 0.73
N LEU A 89 -1.27 4.19 -0.15
CA LEU A 89 0.11 4.68 -0.05
C LEU A 89 0.19 6.21 -0.10
N SER A 90 -0.94 6.91 -0.04
CA SER A 90 -0.96 8.37 -0.13
C SER A 90 -0.07 9.07 0.91
N LYS A 91 0.39 10.29 0.62
CA LYS A 91 1.24 11.07 1.55
C LYS A 91 2.48 10.29 1.96
N ASN A 92 3.26 9.87 0.97
CA ASN A 92 4.58 9.27 1.13
C ASN A 92 5.56 9.97 0.18
N LEU A 93 6.71 9.37 -0.10
CA LEU A 93 7.78 9.93 -0.93
C LEU A 93 8.07 9.04 -2.15
N ILE A 94 7.10 8.21 -2.55
CA ILE A 94 7.25 7.18 -3.59
C ILE A 94 7.41 7.83 -4.97
N THR A 95 8.40 7.38 -5.73
CA THR A 95 8.71 7.85 -7.09
C THR A 95 8.40 6.83 -8.17
N ASP A 96 8.33 5.53 -7.81
CA ASP A 96 8.11 4.43 -8.74
C ASP A 96 7.15 3.39 -8.14
N ILE A 97 6.26 2.86 -8.97
CA ILE A 97 5.33 1.77 -8.64
C ILE A 97 5.50 0.55 -9.55
N SER A 98 6.61 0.45 -10.28
CA SER A 98 6.91 -0.66 -11.19
C SER A 98 6.97 -2.02 -10.47
N SER A 99 7.34 -2.04 -9.17
CA SER A 99 7.29 -3.23 -8.32
C SER A 99 5.87 -3.79 -8.14
N LEU A 100 4.84 -2.99 -8.44
CA LEU A 100 3.45 -3.43 -8.31
C LEU A 100 2.98 -4.31 -9.48
N LYS A 101 3.76 -4.43 -10.56
CA LYS A 101 3.37 -5.15 -11.80
C LYS A 101 2.90 -6.60 -11.58
N SER A 102 3.32 -7.26 -10.49
CA SER A 102 2.93 -8.65 -10.18
C SER A 102 1.56 -8.76 -9.49
N GLN A 103 0.93 -7.66 -9.07
CA GLN A 103 -0.36 -7.70 -8.37
C GLN A 103 -1.55 -7.69 -9.33
N GLU A 104 -1.70 -8.80 -10.05
CA GLU A 104 -2.81 -9.06 -11.00
C GLU A 104 -4.20 -8.93 -10.35
N ARG A 105 -4.27 -9.05 -9.02
CA ARG A 105 -5.51 -8.99 -8.23
C ARG A 105 -5.82 -7.60 -7.66
N LEU A 106 -4.96 -6.61 -7.92
CA LEU A 106 -5.10 -5.25 -7.40
C LEU A 106 -6.36 -4.61 -7.97
N LYS A 107 -7.27 -4.19 -7.09
CA LYS A 107 -8.54 -3.55 -7.44
C LYS A 107 -8.51 -2.04 -7.25
N LYS A 108 -7.80 -1.60 -6.21
CA LYS A 108 -7.75 -0.20 -5.80
C LYS A 108 -6.35 0.16 -5.34
N LEU A 109 -5.79 1.18 -5.97
CA LEU A 109 -4.55 1.84 -5.56
C LEU A 109 -4.84 3.32 -5.30
N VAL A 110 -4.53 3.78 -4.09
CA VAL A 110 -4.60 5.19 -3.72
C VAL A 110 -3.20 5.63 -3.34
N ILE A 111 -2.60 6.52 -4.12
CA ILE A 111 -1.21 6.95 -3.99
C ILE A 111 -1.07 8.47 -4.20
N HIS A 112 -2.13 9.22 -3.92
CA HIS A 112 -2.06 10.68 -4.05
C HIS A 112 -1.04 11.31 -3.11
N SER A 113 -0.54 12.49 -3.44
CA SER A 113 0.46 13.22 -2.66
C SER A 113 1.75 12.39 -2.47
N ASN A 114 2.33 11.96 -3.59
CA ASN A 114 3.62 11.27 -3.68
C ASN A 114 4.51 12.00 -4.69
N LYS A 115 5.59 11.36 -5.17
CA LYS A 115 6.57 11.94 -6.09
C LYS A 115 6.61 11.20 -7.43
N LEU A 116 5.49 10.60 -7.87
CA LEU A 116 5.43 9.89 -9.14
C LEU A 116 5.58 10.87 -10.31
N ALA A 117 6.61 10.68 -11.12
CA ALA A 117 6.82 11.44 -12.35
C ALA A 117 6.16 10.78 -13.58
N PHE A 118 5.98 9.46 -13.53
CA PHE A 118 5.33 8.67 -14.57
C PHE A 118 4.56 7.48 -13.96
N LEU A 119 3.70 6.87 -14.76
CA LEU A 119 3.04 5.61 -14.41
C LEU A 119 3.64 4.48 -15.26
N PRO A 120 3.79 3.26 -14.70
CA PRO A 120 4.13 2.10 -15.51
C PRO A 120 2.95 1.71 -16.41
N ASP A 121 3.16 0.72 -17.27
CA ASP A 121 2.07 0.12 -18.04
C ASP A 121 0.99 -0.44 -17.09
N LEU A 122 -0.21 0.12 -17.17
CA LEU A 122 -1.34 -0.29 -16.34
C LEU A 122 -2.04 -1.56 -16.84
N SER A 123 -1.66 -2.08 -18.02
CA SER A 123 -2.22 -3.33 -18.56
C SER A 123 -1.98 -4.54 -17.64
N HIS A 124 -0.94 -4.47 -16.80
CA HIS A 124 -0.62 -5.46 -15.77
C HIS A 124 -1.63 -5.50 -14.60
N PHE A 125 -2.56 -4.54 -14.53
CA PHE A 125 -3.59 -4.49 -13.50
C PHE A 125 -5.00 -4.69 -14.09
N PRO A 126 -5.30 -5.87 -14.66
CA PRO A 126 -6.55 -6.09 -15.40
C PRO A 126 -7.82 -5.98 -14.54
N LEU A 127 -7.68 -6.11 -13.22
CA LEU A 127 -8.79 -6.02 -12.27
C LEU A 127 -8.87 -4.67 -11.54
N MET A 128 -8.00 -3.71 -11.86
CA MET A 128 -8.00 -2.40 -11.21
C MET A 128 -9.20 -1.59 -11.69
N VAL A 129 -9.96 -1.06 -10.73
CA VAL A 129 -11.16 -0.24 -10.99
C VAL A 129 -11.01 1.17 -10.44
N TYR A 130 -10.00 1.41 -9.60
CA TYR A 130 -9.75 2.70 -8.98
C TYR A 130 -8.25 2.95 -8.86
N LEU A 131 -7.81 4.04 -9.46
CA LEU A 131 -6.47 4.59 -9.32
C LEU A 131 -6.58 6.07 -8.96
N ASP A 132 -5.97 6.48 -7.86
CA ASP A 132 -5.89 7.88 -7.46
C ASP A 132 -4.42 8.27 -7.32
N VAL A 133 -4.01 9.17 -8.21
CA VAL A 133 -2.64 9.66 -8.38
C VAL A 133 -2.59 11.18 -8.26
N CYS A 134 -3.63 11.79 -7.67
CA CYS A 134 -3.67 13.22 -7.39
C CYS A 134 -2.40 13.71 -6.67
N ASP A 135 -2.06 14.98 -6.81
CA ASP A 135 -0.91 15.62 -6.16
C ASP A 135 0.41 14.85 -6.38
N ASN A 136 0.61 14.26 -7.57
CA ASN A 136 1.89 13.72 -8.01
C ASN A 136 2.44 14.56 -9.18
N PRO A 137 3.76 14.75 -9.27
CA PRO A 137 4.40 15.51 -10.34
C PRO A 137 4.45 14.74 -11.69
N LEU A 138 3.32 14.15 -12.09
CA LEU A 138 3.22 13.34 -13.31
C LEU A 138 3.42 14.21 -14.55
N GLU A 139 4.51 13.97 -15.27
CA GLU A 139 4.75 14.53 -16.60
C GLU A 139 3.67 14.04 -17.58
N CYS A 140 3.33 14.87 -18.56
CA CYS A 140 2.16 14.75 -19.44
C CYS A 140 1.79 13.30 -19.80
N LEU A 141 0.67 12.83 -19.23
CA LEU A 141 0.01 11.58 -19.58
C LEU A 141 -1.22 11.90 -20.44
N ASN A 142 -1.44 11.14 -21.52
CA ASN A 142 -2.70 11.19 -22.23
C ASN A 142 -3.74 10.32 -21.49
N PHE A 143 -4.33 10.85 -20.42
CA PHE A 143 -5.37 10.16 -19.65
C PHE A 143 -6.55 9.75 -20.50
N GLU A 144 -6.86 10.49 -21.57
CA GLU A 144 -7.92 10.09 -22.50
C GLU A 144 -7.60 8.77 -23.18
N ASP A 145 -6.35 8.54 -23.58
CA ASP A 145 -5.94 7.28 -24.19
C ASP A 145 -5.91 6.14 -23.17
N MET A 146 -5.46 6.40 -21.94
CA MET A 146 -5.53 5.42 -20.85
C MET A 146 -6.99 5.05 -20.52
N GLN A 147 -7.89 6.03 -20.49
CA GLN A 147 -9.31 5.82 -20.22
C GLN A 147 -9.99 5.03 -21.35
N LYS A 148 -9.57 5.20 -22.61
CA LYS A 148 -10.01 4.37 -23.74
C LYS A 148 -9.52 2.93 -23.61
N MET A 149 -8.26 2.73 -23.19
CA MET A 149 -7.67 1.39 -23.03
C MET A 149 -8.25 0.63 -21.83
N LEU A 150 -8.59 1.33 -20.75
CA LEU A 150 -9.09 0.77 -19.50
C LEU A 150 -10.42 1.43 -19.10
N PRO A 151 -11.51 1.19 -19.84
CA PRO A 151 -12.76 1.95 -19.69
C PRO A 151 -13.45 1.77 -18.33
N LEU A 152 -13.15 0.67 -17.62
CA LEU A 152 -13.68 0.39 -16.28
C LEU A 152 -12.83 1.02 -15.17
N LEU A 153 -11.61 1.49 -15.48
CA LEU A 153 -10.71 2.08 -14.51
C LEU A 153 -11.08 3.54 -14.28
N LYS A 154 -11.41 3.90 -13.04
CA LYS A 154 -11.54 5.30 -12.63
C LYS A 154 -10.18 5.82 -12.23
N ILE A 155 -9.65 6.77 -13.00
CA ILE A 155 -8.39 7.44 -12.72
C ILE A 155 -8.67 8.85 -12.22
N TYR A 156 -8.18 9.17 -11.02
CA TYR A 156 -8.22 10.52 -10.47
C TYR A 156 -6.82 11.13 -10.57
N LYS A 157 -6.72 12.21 -11.34
CA LYS A 157 -5.57 13.12 -11.35
C LYS A 157 -6.07 14.53 -11.09
N CYS A 158 -5.43 15.14 -10.12
CA CYS A 158 -5.40 16.55 -9.79
C CYS A 158 -3.94 16.85 -9.41
#